data_AF-A0A940Z7P7-F1
#
_entry.id   AF-A0A940Z7P7-F1
#
_cell.length_a   1.000
_cell.length_b   1.000
_cell.length_c   1.000
_cell.angle_alpha   90.00
_cell.angle_beta   90.00
_cell.angle_gamma   90.00
#
_symmetry.space_group_name_H-M   'P 1'
#
loop_
_entity.id
_entity.type
_entity.pdbx_description
1 polymer ?
#
loop_
_entity_poly.entity_id
_entity_poly.type
_entity_poly.pdbx_seq_one_letter_code
_entity_poly.pdbx_strand_id
1 'polypeptide(L)' 'SCQAVSEVVQLNAEFDEYRWVRSDELVRYDLNVETVKTFAHLGLIT' A
#
# COMPACT_ATOMS: atom_id res chain seq x y z
N SER A 1 -17.09 10.77 -19.99
CA SER A 1 -16.58 9.54 -19.36
C SER A 1 -15.32 9.88 -18.60
N CYS A 2 -15.30 9.73 -17.27
CA CYS A 2 -14.06 9.87 -16.50
C CYS A 2 -13.34 8.53 -16.55
N GLN A 3 -12.39 8.38 -17.47
CA GLN A 3 -11.50 7.21 -17.50
C GLN A 3 -10.28 7.58 -16.67
N ALA A 4 -10.21 7.09 -15.44
CA ALA A 4 -8.97 7.14 -14.68
C ALA A 4 -7.93 6.35 -15.48
N VAL A 5 -6.88 7.03 -15.94
CA VAL A 5 -5.72 6.38 -16.56
C VAL A 5 -5.10 5.54 -15.46
N SER A 6 -5.26 4.22 -15.55
CA SER A 6 -4.54 3.30 -14.68
C SER A 6 -3.07 3.35 -15.08
N GLU A 7 -2.27 4.16 -14.39
CA GLU A 7 -0.82 4.09 -14.52
C GLU A 7 -0.39 2.71 -14.03
N VAL A 8 0.21 1.94 -14.94
CA VAL A 8 0.81 0.66 -14.59
C VAL A 8 2.08 0.97 -13.79
N VAL A 9 2.09 0.64 -12.49
CA VAL A 9 3.29 0.81 -11.69
C VAL A 9 4.33 -0.20 -12.19
N GLN A 10 5.49 0.31 -12.58
CA GLN A 10 6.66 -0.50 -12.92
C GLN A 10 7.61 -0.47 -11.73
N LEU A 11 7.92 -1.66 -11.21
CA LEU A 11 8.84 -1.80 -10.09
C LEU A 11 10.28 -1.86 -10.59
N ASN A 12 11.20 -1.31 -9.79
CA ASN A 12 12.62 -1.56 -9.96
C ASN A 12 13.00 -2.92 -9.32
N ALA A 13 14.29 -3.27 -9.33
CA ALA A 13 14.75 -4.54 -8.78
C ALA A 13 14.67 -4.66 -7.24
N GLU A 14 14.25 -3.62 -6.52
CA GLU A 14 14.13 -3.66 -5.06
C GLU A 14 12.81 -4.30 -4.61
N PHE A 15 11.82 -4.41 -5.50
CA PHE A 15 10.47 -4.87 -5.17
C PHE A 15 10.00 -5.92 -6.17
N ASP A 16 9.57 -7.07 -5.64
CA ASP A 16 9.03 -8.16 -6.45
C ASP A 16 7.54 -7.97 -6.79
N GLU A 17 6.79 -7.30 -5.91
CA GLU A 17 5.36 -7.07 -6.08
C GLU A 17 4.87 -5.73 -5.49
N TYR A 18 3.74 -5.24 -6.02
CA TYR A 18 3.00 -4.12 -5.43
C TYR A 18 1.50 -4.38 -5.49
N ARG A 19 0.77 -3.68 -4.62
CA ARG A 19 -0.69 -3.77 -4.58
C ARG A 19 -1.31 -2.45 -4.13
N TRP A 20 -2.42 -2.10 -4.77
CA TRP A 20 -3.34 -1.09 -4.26
C TRP A 20 -4.24 -1.72 -3.22
N VAL A 21 -4.12 -1.31 -1.97
CA VAL A 21 -4.81 -1.91 -0.83
C VAL A 21 -5.74 -0.88 -0.20
N ARG A 22 -6.98 -1.28 0.10
CA ARG A 22 -7.91 -0.42 0.85
C ARG A 22 -7.48 -0.35 2.31
N SER A 23 -7.75 0.77 2.99
CA SER A 23 -7.31 0.98 4.37
C SER A 23 -7.77 -0.13 5.34
N ASP A 24 -8.98 -0.65 5.14
CA ASP A 24 -9.57 -1.73 5.96
C ASP A 24 -8.91 -3.11 5.75
N GLU A 25 -8.06 -3.24 4.74
CA GLU A 25 -7.33 -4.48 4.42
C GLU A 25 -5.86 -4.43 4.83
N LEU A 26 -5.32 -3.27 5.21
CA LEU A 26 -3.90 -3.09 5.52
C LEU A 26 -3.40 -4.04 6.63
N VAL A 27 -4.24 -4.32 7.62
CA VAL A 27 -3.92 -5.22 8.75
C VAL A 27 -3.76 -6.69 8.34
N ARG A 28 -4.09 -7.05 7.10
CA ARG A 28 -3.97 -8.42 6.56
C ARG A 28 -2.61 -8.70 5.92
N TYR A 29 -1.77 -7.67 5.75
CA TYR A 29 -0.46 -7.79 5.10
C TYR A 29 0.66 -7.84 6.13
N ASP A 30 1.75 -8.52 5.77
CA ASP A 30 2.98 -8.52 6.56
C ASP A 30 3.75 -7.22 6.29
N LEU A 31 3.42 -6.20 7.08
CA LEU A 31 4.03 -4.88 6.99
C LEU A 31 5.28 -4.83 7.85
N ASN A 32 6.35 -4.24 7.31
CA ASN A 32 7.55 -4.00 8.12
C ASN A 32 7.25 -3.03 9.29
N VAL A 33 8.10 -3.08 10.31
CA VAL A 33 7.90 -2.35 11.58
C VAL A 33 7.78 -0.84 11.40
N GLU A 34 8.49 -0.24 10.44
CA GLU A 34 8.44 1.21 10.21
C GLU A 34 7.15 1.60 9.49
N THR A 35 6.72 0.81 8.50
CA THR A 35 5.44 1.00 7.82
C THR A 35 4.26 0.89 8.80
N VAL A 36 4.30 -0.07 9.73
CA VAL A 36 3.28 -0.20 10.80
C VAL A 36 3.22 1.06 11.65
N LYS A 37 4.36 1.57 12.12
CA LYS A 37 4.41 2.82 12.92
C LYS A 37 3.82 4.00 12.16
N THR A 38 4.18 4.15 10.89
CA THR A 38 3.65 5.23 10.04
C THR A 38 2.14 5.12 9.86
N PHE A 39 1.63 3.93 9.53
CA PHE A 39 0.20 3.73 9.32
C PHE A 39 -0.61 3.90 10.60
N ALA A 40 -0.08 3.47 11.75
CA ALA A 40 -0.70 3.71 13.05
C ALA A 40 -0.74 5.21 13.38
N HIS A 41 0.34 5.96 13.12
CA HIS A 41 0.37 7.41 13.31
C HIS A 41 -0.65 8.14 12.43
N LEU A 42 -0.90 7.64 11.22
CA LEU A 42 -1.90 8.16 10.28
C LEU A 42 -3.32 7.67 10.58
N GLY A 43 -3.52 6.80 11.57
CA GLY A 43 -4.83 6.22 11.91
C GLY A 43 -5.38 5.26 10.84
N LEU A 44 -4.52 4.69 10.00
CA LEU A 44 -4.89 3.74 8.95
C LEU A 44 -4.96 2.29 9.46
N ILE A 45 -4.25 2.00 10.54
CA ILE A 45 -4.30 0.72 11.27
C ILE A 45 -4.36 1.03 12.77
N THR A 46 -4.99 0.12 13.53
CA THR A 46 -5.20 0.21 14.99
C THR A 46 -4.64 -1.02 15.68
#